data_AF-A0A8H6CWK9-F1
#
_entry.id   AF-A0A8H6CWK9-F1
#
_cell.length_a   1.000
_cell.length_b   1.000
_cell.length_c   1.000
_cell.angle_alpha   90.00
_cell.angle_beta   90.00
_cell.angle_gamma   90.00
#
_symmetry.space_group_name_H-M   'P 1'
#
loop_
_entity.id
_entity.type
_entity.pdbx_description
1 polymer ?
#
loop_
_entity_poly.entity_id
_entity_poly.type
_entity_poly.pdbx_seq_one_letter_code
_entity_poly.pdbx_strand_id
1 'polypeptide(L)'
;MIDKDSKYFSLSGDIPVGGPSTWHIIDWDQRRVVSVTMDGEQDDENLAIELFSRHSDRLSPDIHRIYLSPSGEINSTYTDSKNDPTCCVHYPSLPDACLPEGVLTIRRDKLEELERLGPDADLIAYSPCIEG
;
A
#
# COMPACT_ATOMS: atom_id res chain seq x y z
N MET A 1 7.95 -4.04 11.78
CA MET A 1 8.09 -2.76 11.07
C MET A 1 9.15 -2.98 10.02
N ILE A 2 8.80 -2.72 8.76
CA ILE A 2 9.70 -2.92 7.62
C ILE A 2 10.83 -1.88 7.67
N ASP A 3 12.02 -2.25 7.21
CA ASP A 3 13.14 -1.33 7.09
C ASP A 3 12.79 -0.09 6.24
N LYS A 4 13.34 1.07 6.59
CA LYS A 4 13.00 2.35 5.94
C LYS A 4 13.26 2.33 4.44
N ASP A 5 14.32 1.67 3.99
CA ASP A 5 14.71 1.64 2.59
C ASP A 5 13.79 0.73 1.76
N SER A 6 13.01 -0.14 2.44
CA SER A 6 12.04 -1.05 1.82
C SER A 6 10.59 -0.71 2.17
N LYS A 7 10.34 0.35 2.95
CA LYS A 7 9.01 0.69 3.46
C LYS A 7 8.07 1.21 2.37
N TYR A 8 8.61 1.93 1.38
CA TYR A 8 7.82 2.60 0.36
C TYR A 8 8.09 2.03 -1.03
N PHE A 9 7.05 2.00 -1.86
CA PHE A 9 7.14 1.60 -3.25
C PHE A 9 6.19 2.43 -4.11
N SER A 10 6.60 2.78 -5.32
CA SER A 10 5.76 3.48 -6.30
C SER A 10 4.98 2.46 -7.12
N LEU A 11 3.66 2.38 -6.90
CA LEU A 11 2.79 1.45 -7.60
C LEU A 11 2.55 1.87 -9.06
N SER A 12 2.31 3.17 -9.27
CA SER A 12 1.99 3.75 -10.57
C SER A 12 2.06 5.28 -10.50
N GLY A 13 2.08 5.92 -11.67
CA GLY A 13 2.05 7.38 -11.80
C GLY A 13 1.17 7.87 -12.97
N ASP A 14 0.58 9.04 -12.78
CA ASP A 14 -0.11 9.84 -13.80
C ASP A 14 0.68 11.14 -13.99
N ILE A 15 1.35 11.27 -15.14
CA ILE A 15 2.31 12.34 -15.44
C ILE A 15 1.85 13.03 -16.73
N PRO A 16 0.81 13.88 -16.67
CA PRO A 16 0.35 14.62 -17.84
C PRO A 16 1.36 15.69 -18.24
N VAL A 17 1.43 16.00 -19.55
CA VAL A 17 2.30 17.06 -20.06
C VAL A 17 1.97 18.39 -19.37
N GLY A 18 2.95 18.97 -18.68
CA GLY A 18 2.78 20.20 -17.90
C GLY A 18 2.16 20.05 -16.50
N GLY A 19 1.78 18.83 -16.09
CA GLY A 19 1.30 18.51 -14.75
C GLY A 19 -0.16 18.90 -14.45
N PRO A 20 -0.60 18.75 -13.18
CA PRO A 20 0.17 18.21 -12.05
C PRO A 20 0.35 16.70 -12.16
N SER A 21 1.47 16.19 -11.63
CA SER A 21 1.79 14.76 -11.64
C SER A 21 1.34 14.10 -10.34
N THR A 22 0.84 12.87 -10.42
CA THR A 22 0.44 12.08 -9.25
C THR A 22 1.15 10.74 -9.24
N TRP A 23 1.75 10.39 -8.11
CA TRP A 23 2.31 9.06 -7.86
C TRP A 23 1.51 8.34 -6.79
N HIS A 24 1.34 7.02 -6.93
CA HIS A 24 0.63 6.19 -5.97
C HIS A 24 1.63 5.40 -5.14
N ILE A 25 1.85 5.85 -3.90
CA ILE A 25 2.89 5.30 -3.04
C ILE A 25 2.29 4.28 -2.08
N ILE A 26 2.81 3.07 -2.11
CA ILE A 26 2.53 2.02 -1.13
C ILE A 26 3.35 2.33 0.13
N ASP A 27 2.69 2.35 1.28
CA ASP A 27 3.33 2.22 2.59
C ASP A 27 3.11 0.78 3.06
N TRP A 28 4.16 -0.06 2.94
CA TRP A 28 4.07 -1.47 3.30
C TRP A 28 3.86 -1.69 4.80
N ASP A 29 4.29 -0.73 5.63
CA ASP A 29 4.09 -0.81 7.08
C ASP A 29 2.68 -0.35 7.48
N GLN A 30 2.05 0.57 6.75
CA GLN A 30 0.65 0.93 7.00
C GLN A 30 -0.35 0.12 6.16
N ARG A 31 0.13 -0.71 5.23
CA ARG A 31 -0.68 -1.53 4.29
C ARG A 31 -1.73 -0.71 3.54
N ARG A 32 -1.32 0.46 3.06
CA ARG A 32 -2.18 1.34 2.28
C ARG A 32 -1.43 1.97 1.12
N VAL A 33 -2.20 2.47 0.17
CA VAL A 33 -1.67 3.25 -0.93
C VAL A 33 -2.16 4.69 -0.78
N VAL A 34 -1.24 5.65 -0.88
CA VAL A 34 -1.56 7.09 -0.82
C VAL A 34 -1.13 7.75 -2.13
N SER A 35 -2.04 8.53 -2.71
CA SER A 35 -1.73 9.34 -3.89
C SER A 35 -0.99 10.62 -3.47
N VAL A 36 0.12 10.92 -4.12
CA VAL A 36 0.95 12.10 -3.88
C VAL A 36 0.94 12.94 -5.15
N THR A 37 0.27 14.09 -5.10
CA THR A 37 0.19 15.02 -6.24
C THR A 37 1.16 16.18 -6.04
N MET A 38 1.91 16.51 -7.09
CA MET A 38 2.91 17.57 -7.13
C MET A 38 2.73 18.46 -8.36
N ASP A 39 3.15 19.72 -8.25
CA ASP A 39 3.12 20.66 -9.36
C ASP A 39 4.07 20.27 -10.49
N GLY A 40 3.63 20.47 -11.73
CA GLY A 40 4.42 20.23 -12.93
C GLY A 40 4.49 18.77 -13.36
N GLU A 41 5.23 18.53 -14.43
CA GLU A 41 5.54 17.22 -14.98
C GLU A 41 6.73 16.63 -14.20
N GLN A 42 6.43 15.74 -13.25
CA GLN A 42 7.40 15.13 -12.32
C GLN A 42 7.45 13.64 -12.60
N ASP A 43 8.43 13.22 -13.39
CA ASP A 43 8.64 11.83 -13.82
C ASP A 43 9.55 11.02 -12.88
N ASP A 44 10.04 11.62 -11.79
CA ASP A 44 10.81 10.94 -10.75
C ASP A 44 9.92 10.46 -9.60
N GLU A 45 9.71 9.15 -9.53
CA GLU A 45 8.98 8.52 -8.44
C GLU A 45 9.71 8.61 -7.09
N ASN A 46 11.05 8.69 -7.10
CA ASN A 46 11.82 8.76 -5.85
C ASN A 46 11.58 10.09 -5.13
N LEU A 47 11.40 11.17 -5.90
CA LEU A 47 11.00 12.45 -5.35
C LEU A 47 9.65 12.34 -4.62
N ALA A 48 8.66 11.67 -5.21
CA ALA A 48 7.36 11.47 -4.58
C ALA A 48 7.46 10.66 -3.28
N ILE A 49 8.25 9.58 -3.29
CA ILE A 49 8.52 8.75 -2.10
C ILE A 49 9.22 9.57 -1.02
N GLU A 50 10.27 10.31 -1.37
CA GLU A 50 11.02 11.14 -0.43
C GLU A 50 10.09 12.15 0.25
N LEU A 51 9.30 12.87 -0.54
CA LEU A 51 8.38 13.88 -0.01
C LEU A 51 7.27 13.25 0.84
N PHE A 52 6.72 12.11 0.43
CA PHE A 52 5.72 11.38 1.21
C PHE A 52 6.26 10.88 2.55
N SER A 53 7.49 10.35 2.56
CA SER A 53 8.13 9.78 3.76
C SER A 53 8.26 10.79 4.91
N ARG A 54 8.37 12.09 4.59
CA ARG A 54 8.42 13.18 5.58
C ARG A 54 7.13 13.33 6.38
N HIS A 55 6.00 12.87 5.84
CA HIS A 55 4.67 13.06 6.39
C HIS A 55 3.98 11.77 6.83
N SER A 56 4.36 10.61 6.28
CA SER A 56 3.63 9.33 6.43
C SER A 56 3.27 8.96 7.86
N ASP A 57 4.17 9.21 8.81
CA ASP A 57 3.99 8.82 10.22
C ASP A 57 2.97 9.71 10.96
N ARG A 58 2.64 10.87 10.39
CA ARG A 58 1.69 11.85 10.95
C ARG A 58 0.39 11.94 10.15
N LEU A 59 0.33 11.29 8.98
CA LEU A 59 -0.86 11.29 8.14
C LEU A 59 -1.94 10.41 8.76
N SER A 60 -3.15 10.97 8.88
CA SER A 60 -4.33 10.19 9.27
C SER A 60 -4.54 8.99 8.33
N PRO A 61 -4.95 7.82 8.84
CA PRO A 61 -5.30 6.65 8.02
C PRO A 61 -6.37 6.94 6.95
N ASP A 62 -7.29 7.87 7.22
CA ASP A 62 -8.40 8.22 6.32
C ASP A 62 -7.97 9.08 5.12
N ILE A 63 -6.71 9.52 5.06
CA ILE A 63 -6.19 10.31 3.94
C ILE A 63 -5.77 9.37 2.81
N HIS A 64 -6.39 9.57 1.65
CA HIS A 64 -6.14 8.82 0.42
C HIS A 64 -5.24 9.57 -0.56
N ARG A 65 -5.25 10.91 -0.54
CA ARG A 65 -4.39 11.75 -1.38
C ARG A 65 -3.88 12.96 -0.61
N ILE A 66 -2.65 13.36 -0.92
CA ILE A 66 -2.06 14.63 -0.51
C ILE A 66 -1.63 15.42 -1.74
N TYR A 67 -1.74 16.74 -1.66
CA TYR A 67 -1.15 17.67 -2.62
C TYR A 67 0.02 18.38 -1.96
N LEU A 68 1.20 18.31 -2.55
CA LEU A 68 2.42 18.89 -2.02
C LEU A 68 2.81 20.15 -2.79
N SER A 69 3.28 21.15 -2.05
CA SER A 69 3.95 22.33 -2.61
C SER A 69 5.34 21.97 -3.15
N PRO A 70 5.97 22.84 -3.95
CA PRO A 70 7.36 22.65 -4.40
C PRO A 70 8.38 22.51 -3.25
N SER A 71 8.08 23.03 -2.05
CA SER A 71 8.92 22.84 -0.85
C SER A 71 8.66 21.52 -0.11
N GLY A 72 7.67 20.73 -0.54
CA GLY A 72 7.30 19.47 0.08
C GLY A 72 6.31 19.58 1.24
N GLU A 73 5.72 20.76 1.47
CA GLU A 73 4.66 20.94 2.49
C GLU A 73 3.30 20.52 1.94
N ILE A 74 2.43 19.97 2.80
CA ILE A 74 1.07 19.57 2.44
C ILE A 74 0.21 20.83 2.26
N ASN A 75 -0.22 21.07 1.03
CA ASN A 75 -1.19 22.12 0.70
C ASN A 75 -2.64 21.66 0.95
N SER A 76 -2.93 20.40 0.60
CA SER A 76 -4.29 19.83 0.66
C SER A 76 -4.25 18.34 0.96
N THR A 77 -5.30 17.84 1.61
CA THR A 77 -5.53 16.41 1.89
C THR A 77 -6.92 16.00 1.44
N TYR A 78 -7.07 14.77 0.96
CA TYR A 78 -8.34 14.23 0.48
C TYR A 78 -8.63 12.90 1.16
N THR A 79 -9.87 12.74 1.66
CA THR A 79 -10.34 11.56 2.41
C THR A 79 -11.54 10.88 1.74
N ASP A 80 -11.95 11.37 0.57
CA ASP A 80 -13.05 10.81 -0.18
C ASP A 80 -12.61 9.60 -1.01
N SER A 81 -13.48 8.58 -1.08
CA SER A 81 -13.14 7.27 -1.66
C SER A 81 -12.80 7.29 -3.15
N LYS A 82 -13.21 8.32 -3.92
CA LYS A 82 -12.77 8.46 -5.33
C LYS A 82 -11.27 8.76 -5.46
N ASN A 83 -10.62 9.18 -4.37
CA ASN A 83 -9.18 9.39 -4.33
C ASN A 83 -8.42 8.19 -3.73
N ASP A 84 -9.12 7.12 -3.30
CA ASP A 84 -8.48 5.92 -2.75
C ASP A 84 -7.92 5.06 -3.90
N PRO A 85 -6.59 4.96 -4.05
CA PRO A 85 -5.97 4.15 -5.08
C PRO A 85 -5.81 2.68 -4.65
N THR A 86 -6.22 2.33 -3.41
CA THR A 86 -6.01 1.00 -2.85
C THR A 86 -6.78 -0.05 -3.64
N CYS A 87 -6.05 -0.91 -4.35
CA CYS A 87 -6.62 -2.06 -5.03
C CYS A 87 -6.72 -3.24 -4.05
N CYS A 88 -7.82 -3.99 -4.10
CA CYS A 88 -7.97 -5.22 -3.32
C CYS A 88 -7.39 -6.42 -4.10
N VAL A 89 -6.63 -7.27 -3.42
CA VAL A 89 -6.19 -8.54 -3.99
C VAL A 89 -7.42 -9.45 -4.11
N HIS A 90 -7.73 -9.86 -5.34
CA HIS A 90 -8.78 -10.83 -5.58
C HIS A 90 -8.30 -12.24 -5.22
N TYR A 91 -8.85 -12.81 -4.16
CA TYR A 91 -8.66 -14.22 -3.80
C TYR A 91 -9.81 -15.05 -4.38
N PRO A 92 -9.58 -15.93 -5.37
CA PRO A 92 -10.63 -16.82 -5.87
C PRO A 92 -11.13 -17.73 -4.75
N SER A 93 -12.39 -18.17 -4.85
CA SER A 93 -12.94 -19.10 -3.87
C SER A 93 -12.23 -20.45 -3.94
N LEU A 94 -12.12 -21.17 -2.82
CA LEU A 94 -11.48 -22.50 -2.79
C LEU A 94 -12.07 -23.49 -3.83
N PRO A 95 -13.41 -23.55 -4.05
CA PRO A 95 -13.99 -24.35 -5.11
C PRO A 95 -13.48 -24.00 -6.53
N ASP A 96 -13.20 -22.72 -6.80
CA ASP A 96 -12.71 -22.26 -8.10
C ASP A 96 -11.22 -22.56 -8.32
N ALA A 97 -10.47 -22.84 -7.24
CA ALA A 97 -9.01 -23.01 -7.28
C ALA A 97 -8.54 -24.41 -7.71
N CYS A 98 -9.45 -25.36 -8.00
CA CYS A 98 -9.16 -26.75 -8.43
C CYS A 98 -7.96 -27.38 -7.69
N LEU A 99 -8.04 -27.46 -6.36
CA LEU A 99 -6.93 -27.93 -5.54
C LEU A 99 -6.64 -29.43 -5.76
N PRO A 100 -5.35 -29.84 -5.77
CA PRO A 100 -4.97 -31.24 -5.72
C PRO A 100 -5.49 -31.95 -4.46
N GLU A 101 -5.70 -33.27 -4.55
CA GLU A 101 -6.13 -34.08 -3.42
C GLU A 101 -5.07 -34.07 -2.30
N GLY A 102 -5.53 -33.98 -1.05
CA GLY A 102 -4.67 -33.97 0.14
C GLY A 102 -4.06 -32.61 0.51
N VAL A 103 -4.37 -31.52 -0.19
CA VAL A 103 -3.94 -30.17 0.19
C VAL A 103 -4.76 -29.65 1.37
N LEU A 104 -4.10 -29.47 2.52
CA LEU A 104 -4.69 -28.81 3.67
C LEU A 104 -4.80 -27.31 3.40
N THR A 105 -5.98 -26.74 3.69
CA THR A 105 -6.24 -25.31 3.54
C THR A 105 -6.49 -24.69 4.90
N ILE A 106 -6.10 -23.43 5.02
CA ILE A 106 -6.41 -22.61 6.17
C ILE A 106 -7.08 -21.31 5.72
N ARG A 107 -8.07 -20.87 6.48
CA ARG A 107 -8.72 -19.58 6.21
C ARG A 107 -7.78 -18.45 6.62
N ARG A 108 -7.74 -17.39 5.80
CA ARG A 108 -6.91 -16.21 6.05
C ARG A 108 -7.20 -15.53 7.38
N ASP A 109 -8.46 -15.53 7.83
CA ASP A 109 -8.88 -14.97 9.13
C ASP A 109 -8.48 -15.83 10.35
N LYS A 110 -7.82 -16.97 10.13
CA LYS A 110 -7.21 -17.81 11.17
C LYS A 110 -5.70 -17.65 11.27
N LEU A 111 -5.11 -16.80 10.42
CA LEU A 111 -3.70 -16.49 10.45
C LEU A 111 -3.47 -15.32 11.41
N GLU A 112 -2.45 -15.44 12.24
CA GLU A 112 -1.97 -14.39 13.13
C GLU A 112 -0.62 -13.89 12.60
N GLU A 113 -0.49 -12.60 12.37
CA GLU A 113 0.78 -11.99 11.97
C GLU A 113 1.71 -11.88 13.18
N LEU A 114 2.90 -12.46 13.06
CA LEU A 114 3.96 -12.36 14.07
C LEU A 114 4.96 -11.26 13.74
N GLU A 115 5.33 -11.14 12.46
CA GLU A 115 6.33 -10.17 12.00
C GLU A 115 6.11 -9.83 10.52
N ARG A 116 6.59 -8.66 10.08
CA ARG A 116 6.67 -8.27 8.67
C ARG A 116 8.12 -8.30 8.24
N LEU A 117 8.46 -9.26 7.40
CA LEU A 117 9.82 -9.53 6.96
C LEU A 117 10.25 -8.61 5.80
N GLY A 118 9.29 -8.05 5.07
CA GLY A 118 9.53 -7.13 3.96
C GLY A 118 8.25 -6.83 3.18
N PRO A 119 8.38 -6.17 2.01
CA PRO A 119 7.27 -5.95 1.09
C PRO A 119 6.51 -7.25 0.81
N ASP A 120 5.19 -7.23 0.99
CA ASP A 120 4.28 -8.38 0.78
C ASP A 120 4.67 -9.71 1.48
N ALA A 121 5.55 -9.66 2.49
CA ALA A 121 6.07 -10.83 3.17
C ALA A 121 5.86 -10.73 4.69
N ASP A 122 4.89 -11.49 5.19
CA ASP A 122 4.57 -11.61 6.61
C ASP A 122 4.99 -12.98 7.15
N LEU A 123 5.60 -12.99 8.34
CA LEU A 123 5.71 -14.18 9.17
C LEU A 123 4.39 -14.37 9.93
N ILE A 124 3.77 -15.53 9.75
CA ILE A 124 2.46 -15.84 10.32
C ILE A 124 2.50 -17.10 11.18
N ALA A 125 1.66 -17.12 12.20
CA ALA A 125 1.29 -18.31 12.96
C ALA A 125 -0.14 -18.73 12.63
N TYR A 126 -0.41 -20.01 12.82
CA TYR A 126 -1.77 -20.52 12.87
C TYR A 126 -1.85 -21.72 13.81
N SER A 127 -3.01 -21.89 14.43
CA SER A 127 -3.31 -23.13 15.15
C SER A 127 -3.76 -24.18 14.14
N PRO A 128 -3.15 -25.38 14.10
CA PRO A 128 -3.66 -26.48 13.29
C PRO A 128 -5.11 -26.76 13.69
N CYS A 129 -6.01 -26.89 12.72
CA CYS A 129 -7.34 -27.41 12.99
C CYS A 129 -7.16 -28.79 13.64
N ILE A 130 -7.56 -28.94 14.90
CA ILE A 130 -7.72 -30.28 15.49
C ILE A 130 -8.94 -30.86 14.79
N GLU A 131 -8.72 -31.82 13.89
CA GLU A 131 -9.81 -32.62 13.34
C GLU A 131 -10.55 -33.29 14.50
N GLY A 132 -11.85 -33.01 14.61
CA GLY A 132 -12.77 -33.71 15.49
C GLY A 132 -13.50 -34.82 14.75
#